data_AF-A0A2S6ZK90-F1
#
_entry.id   AF-A0A2S6ZK90-F1
#
_cell.length_a   1.000
_cell.length_b   1.000
_cell.length_c   1.000
_cell.angle_alpha   90.00
_cell.angle_beta   90.00
_cell.angle_gamma   90.00
#
_symmetry.space_group_name_H-M   'P 1'
#
loop_
_entity.id
_entity.type
_entity.pdbx_description
1 polymer ?
#
loop_
_entity_poly.entity_id
_entity_poly.type
_entity_poly.pdbx_seq_one_letter_code
_entity_poly.pdbx_strand_id
1 'polypeptide(L)' 'MALPCCAIQSLEDGSEQPVVIVQAELAAHGTILGVRPLSGGNGICMVTEVRLLPAGFVP' A
#
# COMPACT_ATOMS: atom_id res chain seq x y z
N MET A 1 1.40 10.88 -4.06
CA MET A 1 0.36 9.85 -3.91
C MET A 1 -0.82 10.51 -3.22
N ALA A 2 -2.03 10.49 -3.81
CA ALA A 2 -3.23 10.94 -3.12
C ALA A 2 -3.73 9.79 -2.24
N LEU A 3 -3.91 10.04 -0.94
CA LEU A 3 -4.41 9.03 0.01
C LEU A 3 -5.89 9.29 0.35
N PRO A 4 -6.69 8.25 0.64
CA PRO A 4 -6.34 6.84 0.49
C PRO A 4 -6.25 6.42 -0.99
N CYS A 5 -5.47 5.39 -1.30
CA CYS A 5 -5.41 4.83 -2.65
C CYS A 5 -5.24 3.31 -2.68
N CYS A 6 -5.66 2.69 -3.77
CA CYS A 6 -5.56 1.25 -3.97
C CYS A 6 -4.19 0.87 -4.53
N ALA A 7 -3.66 -0.26 -4.07
CA ALA A 7 -2.41 -0.82 -4.55
C ALA A 7 -2.44 -2.35 -4.51
N ILE A 8 -1.47 -2.97 -5.17
CA ILE A 8 -1.12 -4.39 -4.99
C ILE A 8 0.16 -4.44 -4.18
N GLN A 9 0.15 -5.16 -3.05
CA GLN A 9 1.33 -5.41 -2.21
C GLN A 9 1.94 -6.76 -2.59
N SER A 10 3.25 -6.79 -2.80
CA SER A 10 4.06 -8.01 -2.90
C SER A 10 4.46 -8.47 -1.49
N LEU A 11 4.23 -9.74 -1.18
CA LEU A 11 4.56 -10.36 0.11
C LEU A 11 5.90 -11.12 0.03
N GLU A 12 6.47 -11.44 1.19
CA GLU A 12 7.76 -12.14 1.30
C GLU A 12 7.76 -13.53 0.64
N ASP A 13 6.61 -14.20 0.60
CA ASP A 13 6.43 -15.50 -0.06
C ASP A 13 6.26 -15.40 -1.58
N GLY A 14 6.36 -14.19 -2.14
CA GLY A 14 6.20 -13.89 -3.56
C GLY A 14 4.74 -13.78 -4.00
N SER A 15 3.77 -13.99 -3.10
CA SER A 15 2.36 -13.76 -3.40
C SER A 15 2.02 -12.27 -3.44
N GLU A 16 0.89 -11.94 -4.08
CA GLU A 16 0.38 -10.58 -4.15
C GLU A 16 -0.98 -10.47 -3.45
N GLN A 17 -1.23 -9.34 -2.79
CA GLN A 17 -2.53 -9.05 -2.22
C GLN A 17 -3.00 -7.60 -2.49
N PRO A 18 -4.31 -7.38 -2.70
CA PRO A 18 -4.85 -6.03 -2.83
C PRO A 18 -4.93 -5.34 -1.47
N VAL A 19 -4.49 -4.09 -1.43
CA VAL A 19 -4.49 -3.26 -0.23
C VAL A 19 -5.00 -1.84 -0.51
N VAL A 20 -5.54 -1.19 0.52
CA VAL A 20 -5.73 0.26 0.54
C VAL A 20 -4.60 0.88 1.35
N ILE A 21 -3.84 1.77 0.73
CA ILE A 21 -2.84 2.61 1.41
C ILE A 21 -3.59 3.76 2.07
N VAL A 22 -3.46 3.89 3.39
CA VAL A 22 -4.18 4.89 4.20
C VAL A 22 -3.25 5.91 4.83
N GLN A 23 -1.95 5.61 4.93
CA GLN A 23 -0.93 6.51 5.47
C GLN A 23 0.39 6.32 4.71
N ALA A 24 1.17 7.39 4.61
CA ALA A 24 2.55 7.35 4.14
C ALA A 24 3.43 8.21 5.07
N GLU A 25 4.56 7.67 5.51
CA GLU A 25 5.51 8.32 6.42
C GLU A 25 6.93 8.25 5.86
N LEU A 26 7.65 9.36 5.88
CA LEU A 26 9.03 9.44 5.43
C LEU A 26 9.97 9.00 6.58
N ALA A 27 10.73 7.93 6.35
CA ALA A 27 11.74 7.42 7.26
C ALA A 27 13.15 7.52 6.65
N ALA A 28 14.20 7.25 7.45
CA ALA A 28 15.60 7.35 7.02
C ALA A 28 15.95 6.47 5.80
N HIS A 29 15.23 5.36 5.61
CA HIS A 29 15.53 4.37 4.56
C HIS A 29 14.46 4.30 3.46
N GLY A 30 13.51 5.23 3.44
CA GLY A 30 12.44 5.25 2.44
C GLY A 30 11.10 5.63 3.02
N THR A 31 10.05 5.49 2.21
CA THR A 31 8.67 5.74 2.65
C THR A 31 8.04 4.46 3.16
N ILE A 32 7.56 4.50 4.41
CA ILE A 32 6.76 3.44 5.02
C ILE A 32 5.29 3.76 4.77
N LEU A 33 4.51 2.76 4.38
CA LEU A 33 3.10 2.86 4.06
C LEU A 33 2.28 2.09 5.08
N GLY A 34 1.27 2.75 5.64
CA GLY A 34 0.21 2.07 6.38
C GLY A 34 -0.81 1.52 5.39
N VAL A 35 -1.06 0.21 5.44
CA VAL A 35 -1.93 -0.50 4.50
C VAL A 35 -3.03 -1.30 5.19
N ARG A 36 -4.14 -1.46 4.49
CA ARG A 36 -5.29 -2.27 4.89
C ARG A 36 -5.56 -3.32 3.81
N PRO A 37 -5.21 -4.61 4.04
CA PRO A 37 -5.59 -5.70 3.14
C PRO A 37 -7.11 -5.82 3.02
N LEU A 38 -7.60 -6.17 1.83
CA LEU A 38 -9.04 -6.35 1.62
C LEU A 38 -9.60 -7.60 2.35
N SER A 39 -8.73 -8.56 2.67
CA SER A 39 -9.05 -9.70 3.55
C SER A 39 -9.23 -9.30 5.02
N GLY A 40 -8.92 -8.05 5.38
CA GLY A 40 -8.96 -7.53 6.75
C GLY A 40 -7.57 -7.40 7.39
N GLY A 41 -7.54 -6.77 8.57
CA GLY A 41 -6.29 -6.54 9.32
C GLY A 41 -5.54 -5.26 8.95
N ASN A 42 -4.45 -4.99 9.67
CA ASN A 42 -3.57 -3.83 9.46
C ASN A 42 -2.20 -4.33 8.99
N GLY A 43 -1.55 -3.57 8.13
CA GLY A 43 -0.18 -3.83 7.71
C GLY A 43 0.62 -2.54 7.59
N ILE A 44 1.94 -2.72 7.56
CA ILE A 44 2.89 -1.72 7.09
C ILE A 44 3.77 -2.37 6.03
N CYS A 45 4.21 -1.58 5.05
CA CYS A 45 5.15 -2.02 4.02
C CYS A 45 5.98 -0.84 3.53
N MET A 46 7.08 -1.14 2.87
CA MET A 46 7.88 -0.15 2.15
C MET A 46 7.21 0.19 0.82
N VAL A 47 7.41 1.42 0.34
CA VAL A 47 6.88 1.83 -0.98
C VAL A 47 7.36 0.96 -2.14
N THR A 48 8.52 0.29 -1.99
CA THR A 48 9.07 -0.65 -2.97
C THR A 48 8.32 -1.98 -3.03
N GLU A 49 7.50 -2.28 -2.02
CA GLU A 49 6.72 -3.53 -1.91
C GLU A 49 5.30 -3.36 -2.45
N VAL A 50 4.97 -2.20 -3.02
CA VAL A 50 3.64 -1.94 -3.58
C VAL A 50 3.71 -1.40 -5.00
N ARG A 51 2.70 -1.79 -5.78
CA ARG A 51 2.39 -1.20 -7.08
C ARG A 51 1.06 -0.47 -6.98
N LEU A 52 1.10 0.86 -7.12
CA LEU A 52 -0.10 1.69 -7.11
C LEU A 52 -0.99 1.31 -8.30
N LEU A 53 -2.30 1.22 -8.04
CA LEU A 53 -3.27 1.08 -9.10
C LEU A 53 -3.64 2.47 -9.64
N PRO A 54 -3.83 2.63 -10.95
CA PRO A 54 -4.34 3.87 -11.52
C PRO A 54 -5.66 4.21 -10.81
N ALA A 55 -5.76 5.44 -10.31
CA ALA A 55 -6.78 5.85 -9.37
C ALA A 55 -8.20 5.51 -9.84
N GLY A 56 -8.94 4.78 -8.99
CA GLY A 56 -10.36 4.50 -9.15
C GLY A 56 -11.19 5.28 -8.14
N PHE A 57 -11.25 6.60 -8.27
CA PHE A 57 -12.44 7.44 -8.05
C PHE A 57 -12.06 8.88 -8.44
N VAL A 58 -12.67 9.40 -9.50
CA VAL A 58 -12.69 10.84 -9.78
C VAL A 58 -14.02 11.35 -9.23
N PRO A 59 -14.04 12.36 -8.34
CA PRO A 59 -15.27 12.91 -7.79
C PRO A 59 -16.28 13.37 -8.85
#